data_AF-A0A9W5TC93-F1
#
_entry.id   AF-A0A9W5TC93-F1
#
_cell.length_a   1.000
_cell.length_b   1.000
_cell.length_c   1.000
_cell.angle_alpha   90.00
_cell.angle_beta   90.00
_cell.angle_gamma   90.00
#
_symmetry.space_group_name_H-M   'P 1'
#
loop_
_entity.id
_entity.type
_entity.pdbx_description
1 polymer ?
#
loop_
_entity_poly.entity_id
_entity_poly.type
_entity_poly.pdbx_seq_one_letter_code
_entity_poly.pdbx_strand_id
1 'polypeptide(L)'
;MAEDVENPADEDDILSSFFSEIESIDKAKSDADVLTLSAKELCLRLTSQNFASPYQVLQLKHNATEDEIKKRYRKMSLMIHPDKFKHEKAQDAFNVLLNAFNEIQQSDSKEKYKQVYEEAKKVVYKRYKANPNATTLDLIAAGVLDSDIQQIENEIQRQCDEMLRKQQERREYAERCVRANMEYEKQLAAEQVEMEKEQLKHQVEWDKTRDMRVSSWRNFQGKVTTKDFKLQTFKIVEPKREQRADIDGIKRGTIAESQTDRKEKRKKIVHQDTYKQNWR
;
A
#
# COMPACT_ATOMS: atom_id res chain seq x y z
N MET A 1 -30.45 6.49 -40.87
CA MET A 1 -29.98 6.62 -39.47
C MET A 1 -31.21 6.97 -38.66
N ALA A 2 -31.79 5.99 -37.98
CA ALA A 2 -32.81 6.23 -36.98
C ALA A 2 -32.06 6.29 -35.65
N GLU A 3 -32.11 7.44 -34.98
CA GLU A 3 -31.60 7.60 -33.62
C GLU A 3 -32.68 7.10 -32.67
N ASP A 4 -32.37 6.03 -31.93
CA ASP A 4 -33.21 5.52 -30.85
C ASP A 4 -33.19 6.53 -29.70
N VAL A 5 -34.33 7.19 -29.48
CA VAL A 5 -34.56 8.07 -28.33
C VAL A 5 -35.05 7.18 -27.18
N GLU A 6 -34.13 6.79 -26.29
CA GLU A 6 -34.47 6.10 -25.03
C GLU A 6 -35.34 7.04 -24.17
N ASN A 7 -36.53 6.55 -23.81
CA ASN A 7 -37.57 7.29 -23.13
C ASN A 7 -37.34 7.25 -21.60
N PRO A 8 -37.21 8.40 -20.91
CA PRO A 8 -36.93 8.44 -19.46
C PRO A 8 -38.06 7.88 -18.58
N ALA A 9 -39.24 7.58 -19.14
CA ALA A 9 -40.36 7.00 -18.42
C ALA A 9 -40.14 5.53 -18.03
N ASP A 10 -39.31 4.79 -18.78
CA ASP A 10 -39.12 3.36 -18.54
C ASP A 10 -38.25 3.09 -17.29
N GLU A 11 -37.34 4.00 -16.94
CA GLU A 11 -36.52 3.89 -15.71
C GLU A 11 -37.33 4.16 -14.44
N ASP A 12 -38.25 5.13 -14.49
CA ASP A 12 -39.13 5.47 -13.36
C ASP A 12 -40.16 4.37 -13.07
N ASP A 13 -40.63 3.67 -14.10
CA ASP A 13 -41.53 2.52 -13.95
C ASP A 13 -40.83 1.27 -13.41
N ILE A 14 -39.55 1.08 -13.77
CA ILE A 14 -38.72 0.02 -13.16
C ILE A 14 -38.51 0.31 -11.67
N LEU A 15 -38.22 1.55 -11.31
CA LEU A 15 -38.04 1.95 -9.90
C LEU A 15 -39.35 1.90 -9.11
N SER A 16 -40.49 2.29 -9.70
CA SER A 16 -41.79 2.26 -9.03
C SER A 16 -42.29 0.82 -8.79
N SER A 17 -42.18 -0.05 -9.79
CA SER A 17 -42.45 -1.49 -9.65
C SER A 17 -41.54 -2.13 -8.61
N PHE A 18 -40.28 -1.70 -8.55
CA PHE A 18 -39.32 -2.13 -7.55
C PHE A 18 -39.70 -1.70 -6.13
N PHE A 19 -40.19 -0.46 -5.93
CA PHE A 19 -40.66 0.02 -4.63
C PHE A 19 -41.92 -0.74 -4.17
N SER A 20 -42.86 -1.06 -5.07
CA SER A 20 -44.05 -1.85 -4.74
C SER A 20 -43.74 -3.31 -4.40
N GLU A 21 -42.76 -3.92 -5.08
CA GLU A 21 -42.30 -5.27 -4.74
C GLU A 21 -41.64 -5.31 -3.35
N ILE A 22 -40.90 -4.26 -2.98
CA ILE A 22 -40.28 -4.12 -1.65
C ILE A 22 -41.32 -3.93 -0.54
N GLU A 23 -42.35 -3.12 -0.77
CA GLU A 23 -43.41 -2.88 0.22
C GLU A 23 -44.22 -4.17 0.49
N SER A 24 -44.37 -5.01 -0.55
CA SER A 24 -44.96 -6.34 -0.44
C SER A 24 -44.08 -7.33 0.32
N ILE A 25 -42.75 -7.22 0.18
CA ILE A 25 -41.76 -8.02 0.92
C ILE A 25 -41.71 -7.64 2.40
N ASP A 26 -41.90 -6.37 2.76
CA ASP A 26 -41.90 -5.92 4.17
C ASP A 26 -43.12 -6.45 4.94
N LYS A 27 -44.27 -6.65 4.27
CA LYS A 27 -45.45 -7.33 4.84
C LYS A 27 -45.25 -8.82 5.09
N ALA A 28 -44.38 -9.48 4.34
CA ALA A 28 -44.14 -10.93 4.45
C ALA A 28 -43.03 -11.30 5.46
N LYS A 29 -42.37 -10.30 6.08
CA LYS A 29 -41.11 -10.47 6.84
C LYS A 29 -41.15 -10.05 8.31
N SER A 30 -42.33 -9.87 8.91
CA SER A 30 -42.41 -9.57 10.35
C SER A 30 -41.73 -10.61 11.24
N ASP A 31 -41.48 -11.83 10.74
CA ASP A 31 -41.09 -12.97 11.57
C ASP A 31 -39.66 -13.51 11.34
N ALA A 32 -38.80 -12.86 10.53
CA ALA A 32 -37.42 -13.33 10.33
C ALA A 32 -36.37 -12.21 10.11
N ASP A 33 -35.97 -11.62 11.24
CA ASP A 33 -34.61 -11.24 11.62
C ASP A 33 -33.88 -10.02 10.96
N VAL A 34 -33.55 -9.07 11.85
CA VAL A 34 -32.47 -8.06 11.85
C VAL A 34 -32.43 -6.96 10.77
N LEU A 35 -33.31 -5.97 10.92
CA LEU A 35 -32.98 -4.56 10.64
C LEU A 35 -33.45 -3.72 11.82
N THR A 36 -32.73 -3.85 12.93
CA THR A 36 -32.98 -3.11 14.17
C THR A 36 -32.36 -1.71 14.16
N LEU A 37 -31.53 -1.37 13.17
CA LEU A 37 -30.83 -0.09 13.10
C LEU A 37 -31.63 0.95 12.30
N SER A 38 -31.84 2.11 12.89
CA SER A 38 -32.40 3.28 12.21
C SER A 38 -31.50 3.74 11.06
N ALA A 39 -32.05 4.41 10.04
CA ALA A 39 -31.29 4.96 8.92
C ALA A 39 -30.10 5.83 9.38
N LYS A 40 -30.30 6.60 10.46
CA LYS A 40 -29.25 7.43 11.07
C LYS A 40 -28.14 6.60 11.70
N GLU A 41 -28.49 5.53 12.40
CA GLU A 41 -27.51 4.63 13.03
C GLU A 41 -26.72 3.85 11.98
N LEU A 42 -27.38 3.44 10.90
CA LEU A 42 -26.74 2.75 9.79
C LEU A 42 -25.74 3.66 9.08
N CYS A 43 -26.12 4.91 8.78
CA CYS A 43 -25.21 5.91 8.22
C CYS A 43 -24.02 6.15 9.16
N LEU A 44 -24.28 6.38 10.46
CA LEU A 44 -23.20 6.61 11.42
C LEU A 44 -22.25 5.42 11.53
N ARG A 45 -22.78 4.19 11.54
CA ARG A 45 -21.99 2.96 11.56
C ARG A 45 -21.08 2.88 10.34
N LEU A 46 -21.64 3.08 9.14
CA LEU A 46 -20.92 2.97 7.88
C LEU A 46 -19.80 4.01 7.73
N THR A 47 -19.98 5.22 8.27
CA THR A 47 -18.94 6.27 8.18
C THR A 47 -17.95 6.25 9.35
N SER A 48 -18.32 5.73 10.52
CA SER A 48 -17.47 5.84 11.72
C SER A 48 -16.56 4.65 11.96
N GLN A 49 -16.88 3.48 11.41
CA GLN A 49 -16.12 2.25 11.61
C GLN A 49 -15.36 1.88 10.34
N ASN A 50 -14.12 1.42 10.51
CA ASN A 50 -13.38 0.78 9.42
C ASN A 50 -13.72 -0.71 9.41
N PHE A 51 -14.33 -1.20 8.34
CA PHE A 51 -14.71 -2.61 8.23
C PHE A 51 -13.59 -3.40 7.59
N ALA A 52 -13.23 -4.52 8.21
CA ALA A 52 -12.21 -5.42 7.67
C ALA A 52 -12.74 -6.31 6.54
N SER A 53 -14.06 -6.51 6.49
CA SER A 53 -14.73 -7.36 5.51
C SER A 53 -15.97 -6.70 4.91
N PRO A 54 -16.20 -6.85 3.60
CA PRO A 54 -17.44 -6.42 2.96
C PRO A 54 -18.71 -7.09 3.53
N TYR A 55 -18.61 -8.33 4.02
CA TYR A 55 -19.74 -9.05 4.62
C TYR A 55 -20.21 -8.36 5.91
N GLN A 56 -19.28 -7.76 6.66
CA GLN A 56 -19.58 -6.96 7.85
C GLN A 56 -20.25 -5.63 7.50
N VAL A 57 -19.94 -5.06 6.32
CA VAL A 57 -20.63 -3.88 5.78
C VAL A 57 -22.10 -4.22 5.50
N LEU A 58 -22.38 -5.35 4.86
CA LEU A 58 -23.76 -5.76 4.57
C LEU A 58 -24.49 -6.42 5.76
N GLN A 59 -23.79 -6.73 6.84
CA GLN A 59 -24.32 -7.50 7.99
C GLN A 59 -24.83 -8.88 7.55
N LEU A 60 -24.03 -9.57 6.74
CA LEU A 60 -24.33 -10.91 6.24
C LEU A 60 -23.31 -11.91 6.80
N LYS A 61 -23.74 -13.17 6.91
CA LYS A 61 -22.85 -14.29 7.23
C LYS A 61 -21.96 -14.62 6.03
N HIS A 62 -20.84 -15.28 6.29
CA HIS A 62 -19.87 -15.68 5.26
C HIS A 62 -20.46 -16.64 4.20
N ASN A 63 -21.54 -17.34 4.53
CA ASN A 63 -22.23 -18.30 3.67
C ASN A 63 -23.46 -17.72 2.95
N ALA A 64 -23.66 -16.40 3.00
CA ALA A 64 -24.80 -15.75 2.37
C ALA A 64 -24.83 -15.99 0.86
N THR A 65 -26.03 -16.24 0.33
CA THR A 65 -26.27 -16.43 -1.10
C THR A 65 -26.24 -15.09 -1.85
N GLU A 66 -26.02 -15.14 -3.16
CA GLU A 66 -25.98 -13.91 -3.98
C GLU A 66 -27.30 -13.13 -3.94
N ASP A 67 -28.42 -13.84 -3.84
CA ASP A 67 -29.74 -13.24 -3.73
C ASP A 67 -29.92 -12.51 -2.40
N GLU A 68 -29.42 -13.07 -1.29
CA GLU A 68 -29.41 -12.42 0.02
C GLU A 68 -28.53 -11.17 0.00
N ILE A 69 -27.36 -11.25 -0.63
CA ILE A 69 -26.45 -10.11 -0.81
C ILE A 69 -27.15 -8.97 -1.56
N LYS A 70 -27.78 -9.28 -2.70
CA LYS A 70 -28.53 -8.29 -3.49
C LYS A 70 -29.73 -7.73 -2.73
N LYS A 71 -30.48 -8.56 -1.99
CA LYS A 71 -31.63 -8.12 -1.19
C LYS A 71 -31.18 -7.17 -0.07
N ARG A 72 -30.09 -7.50 0.62
CA ARG A 72 -29.55 -6.69 1.72
C ARG A 72 -28.98 -5.36 1.23
N TYR A 73 -28.20 -5.39 0.15
CA TYR A 73 -27.68 -4.18 -0.49
C TYR A 73 -28.81 -3.23 -0.89
N ARG A 74 -29.85 -3.75 -1.55
CA ARG A 74 -31.03 -2.96 -1.94
C ARG A 74 -31.71 -2.31 -0.75
N LYS A 75 -32.01 -3.09 0.31
CA LYS A 75 -32.67 -2.57 1.51
C LYS A 75 -31.84 -1.49 2.20
N MET A 76 -30.52 -1.71 2.38
CA MET A 76 -29.64 -0.73 2.99
C MET A 76 -29.49 0.54 2.14
N SER A 77 -29.35 0.39 0.82
CA SER A 77 -29.21 1.50 -0.12
C SER A 77 -30.39 2.45 -0.06
N LEU A 78 -31.61 1.92 0.04
CA LEU A 78 -32.82 2.75 0.19
C LEU A 78 -32.85 3.55 1.49
N MET A 79 -32.31 3.00 2.57
CA MET A 79 -32.29 3.67 3.88
C MET A 79 -31.29 4.83 3.93
N ILE A 80 -30.17 4.72 3.22
CA ILE A 80 -29.08 5.73 3.23
C ILE A 80 -28.96 6.50 1.92
N HIS A 81 -29.95 6.37 1.03
CA HIS A 81 -29.91 7.06 -0.24
C HIS A 81 -29.87 8.58 0.01
N PRO A 82 -28.93 9.33 -0.59
CA PRO A 82 -28.72 10.74 -0.28
C PRO A 82 -29.95 11.63 -0.59
N ASP A 83 -30.81 11.19 -1.51
CA ASP A 83 -32.08 11.88 -1.80
C ASP A 83 -33.14 11.71 -0.70
N LYS A 84 -33.30 10.49 -0.18
CA LYS A 84 -34.33 10.17 0.84
C LYS A 84 -33.86 10.51 2.25
N PHE A 85 -32.55 10.38 2.54
CA PHE A 85 -31.95 10.67 3.83
C PHE A 85 -30.93 11.80 3.71
N LYS A 86 -31.40 13.04 3.94
CA LYS A 86 -30.59 14.26 3.89
C LYS A 86 -29.69 14.35 5.12
N HIS A 87 -28.50 13.78 5.03
CA HIS A 87 -27.45 13.85 6.05
C HIS A 87 -26.10 14.04 5.36
N GLU A 88 -25.20 14.84 5.94
CA GLU A 88 -23.90 15.17 5.32
C GLU A 88 -23.07 13.93 4.98
N LYS A 89 -23.16 12.90 5.83
CA LYS A 89 -22.45 11.62 5.67
C LYS A 89 -23.21 10.56 4.87
N ALA A 90 -24.41 10.85 4.36
CA ALA A 90 -25.22 9.87 3.63
C ALA A 90 -24.53 9.40 2.34
N GLN A 91 -23.93 10.34 1.60
CA GLN A 91 -23.19 10.04 0.37
C GLN A 91 -21.97 9.16 0.65
N ASP A 92 -21.19 9.46 1.67
CA ASP A 92 -20.03 8.66 2.07
C ASP A 92 -20.46 7.25 2.49
N ALA A 93 -21.51 7.13 3.31
CA ALA A 93 -22.05 5.84 3.73
C ALA A 93 -22.54 5.02 2.53
N PHE A 94 -23.19 5.65 1.56
CA PHE A 94 -23.63 4.99 0.33
C PHE A 94 -22.45 4.49 -0.51
N ASN A 95 -21.38 5.28 -0.63
CA ASN A 95 -20.16 4.89 -1.33
C ASN A 95 -19.49 3.67 -0.66
N VAL A 96 -19.41 3.65 0.68
CA VAL A 96 -18.89 2.48 1.42
C VAL A 96 -19.73 1.24 1.15
N LEU A 97 -21.05 1.39 1.14
CA LEU A 97 -21.98 0.29 0.85
C LEU A 97 -21.82 -0.24 -0.59
N LEU A 98 -21.70 0.65 -1.57
CA LEU A 98 -21.52 0.31 -2.98
C LEU A 98 -20.18 -0.41 -3.22
N ASN A 99 -19.10 0.10 -2.62
CA ASN A 99 -17.78 -0.52 -2.71
C ASN A 99 -17.80 -1.93 -2.14
N ALA A 100 -18.41 -2.13 -0.97
CA ALA A 100 -18.55 -3.45 -0.37
C ALA A 100 -19.37 -4.41 -1.24
N PHE A 101 -20.46 -3.95 -1.86
CA PHE A 101 -21.25 -4.77 -2.77
C PHE A 101 -20.43 -5.20 -4.00
N ASN A 102 -19.73 -4.26 -4.63
CA ASN A 102 -18.89 -4.54 -5.80
C ASN A 102 -17.74 -5.50 -5.46
N GLU A 103 -17.12 -5.33 -4.30
CA GLU A 103 -16.05 -6.21 -3.84
C GLU A 103 -16.56 -7.64 -3.60
N ILE A 104 -17.73 -7.81 -2.97
CA ILE A 104 -18.32 -9.15 -2.77
C ILE A 104 -18.69 -9.79 -4.10
N GLN A 105 -19.12 -9.04 -5.11
CA GLN A 105 -19.46 -9.64 -6.41
C GLN A 105 -18.25 -10.29 -7.10
N GLN A 106 -17.02 -9.84 -6.81
CA GLN A 106 -15.80 -10.44 -7.39
C GLN A 106 -15.55 -11.85 -6.81
N SER A 107 -15.43 -12.85 -7.69
CA SER A 107 -15.13 -14.25 -7.30
C SER A 107 -13.88 -14.35 -6.44
N ASP A 108 -12.83 -13.63 -6.83
CA ASP A 108 -11.54 -13.64 -6.15
C ASP A 108 -11.63 -13.16 -4.70
N SER A 109 -12.48 -12.15 -4.43
CA SER A 109 -12.66 -11.63 -3.08
C SER A 109 -13.43 -12.61 -2.21
N LYS A 110 -14.50 -13.24 -2.75
CA LYS A 110 -15.25 -14.30 -2.06
C LYS A 110 -14.33 -15.47 -1.68
N GLU A 111 -13.48 -15.91 -2.60
CA GLU A 111 -12.55 -17.02 -2.35
C GLU A 111 -11.50 -16.67 -1.29
N LYS A 112 -10.90 -15.49 -1.38
CA LYS A 112 -9.94 -15.01 -0.37
C LYS A 112 -10.59 -14.92 1.00
N TYR A 113 -11.80 -14.34 1.09
CA TYR A 113 -12.52 -14.24 2.34
C TYR A 113 -12.85 -15.63 2.92
N LYS A 114 -13.30 -16.57 2.08
CA LYS A 114 -13.55 -17.96 2.49
C LYS A 114 -12.30 -18.63 3.06
N GLN A 115 -11.14 -18.45 2.42
CA GLN A 115 -9.87 -19.00 2.91
C GLN A 115 -9.51 -18.44 4.29
N VAL A 116 -9.59 -17.12 4.46
CA VAL A 116 -9.30 -16.46 5.75
C VAL A 116 -10.30 -16.89 6.82
N TYR A 117 -11.57 -17.06 6.47
CA TYR A 117 -12.60 -17.55 7.37
C TYR A 117 -12.32 -18.98 7.85
N GLU A 118 -11.93 -19.89 6.96
CA GLU A 118 -11.55 -21.26 7.32
C GLU A 118 -10.32 -21.31 8.22
N GLU A 119 -9.33 -20.45 7.98
CA GLU A 119 -8.18 -20.30 8.87
C GLU A 119 -8.59 -19.79 10.26
N ALA A 120 -9.42 -18.74 10.32
CA ALA A 120 -9.95 -18.20 11.56
C ALA A 120 -10.76 -19.25 12.34
N LYS A 121 -11.62 -20.01 11.65
CA LYS A 121 -12.38 -21.12 12.22
C LYS A 121 -11.44 -22.15 12.86
N LYS A 122 -10.40 -22.60 12.16
CA LYS A 122 -9.41 -23.55 12.70
C LYS A 122 -8.72 -23.01 13.96
N VAL A 123 -8.35 -21.72 13.98
CA VAL A 123 -7.72 -21.09 15.15
C VAL A 123 -8.66 -21.09 16.35
N VAL A 124 -9.91 -20.70 16.16
CA VAL A 124 -10.91 -20.68 17.25
C VAL A 124 -11.19 -22.09 17.75
N TYR A 125 -11.53 -23.02 16.86
CA TYR A 125 -11.83 -24.41 17.24
C TYR A 125 -10.65 -25.07 17.98
N LYS A 126 -9.41 -24.76 17.61
CA LYS A 126 -8.21 -25.21 18.34
C LYS A 126 -8.17 -24.68 19.78
N ARG A 127 -8.58 -23.43 20.04
CA ARG A 127 -8.66 -22.87 21.40
C ARG A 127 -9.71 -23.58 22.24
N TYR A 128 -10.87 -23.90 21.64
CA TYR A 128 -11.95 -24.64 22.29
C TYR A 128 -11.72 -26.16 22.36
N LYS A 129 -10.59 -26.67 21.85
CA LYS A 129 -10.28 -28.11 21.75
C LYS A 129 -11.38 -28.92 21.03
N ALA A 130 -12.10 -28.28 20.12
CA ALA A 130 -13.17 -28.88 19.33
C ALA A 130 -12.66 -29.33 17.96
N ASN A 131 -13.34 -30.29 17.34
CA ASN A 131 -13.02 -30.71 15.98
C ASN A 131 -13.46 -29.60 14.98
N PRO A 132 -12.56 -29.05 14.15
CA PRO A 132 -12.90 -28.01 13.18
C PRO A 132 -13.94 -28.44 12.12
N ASN A 133 -14.12 -29.74 11.93
CA ASN A 133 -15.11 -30.31 11.01
C ASN A 133 -16.45 -30.65 11.69
N ALA A 134 -16.61 -30.38 12.99
CA ALA A 134 -17.89 -30.60 13.67
C ALA A 134 -18.95 -29.65 13.07
N THR A 135 -20.11 -30.21 12.75
CA THR A 135 -21.27 -29.44 12.28
C THR A 135 -21.95 -28.77 13.46
N THR A 136 -22.65 -27.67 13.24
CA THR A 136 -23.49 -27.02 14.26
C THR A 136 -24.46 -28.02 14.92
N LEU A 137 -25.03 -28.93 14.13
CA LEU A 137 -25.89 -30.01 14.61
C LEU A 137 -25.18 -30.99 15.55
N ASP A 138 -23.91 -31.30 15.29
CA ASP A 138 -23.11 -32.19 16.14
C ASP A 138 -22.81 -31.55 17.49
N LEU A 139 -22.58 -30.23 17.51
CA LEU A 139 -22.38 -29.46 18.74
C LEU A 139 -23.67 -29.40 19.58
N ILE A 140 -24.82 -29.15 18.94
CA ILE A 140 -26.13 -29.17 19.61
C ILE A 140 -26.43 -30.56 20.17
N ALA A 141 -26.17 -31.62 19.39
CA ALA A 141 -26.35 -33.01 19.84
C ALA A 141 -25.43 -33.39 21.01
N ALA A 142 -24.25 -32.77 21.10
CA ALA A 142 -23.34 -32.89 22.24
C ALA A 142 -23.77 -32.06 23.47
N GLY A 143 -24.91 -31.36 23.41
CA GLY A 143 -25.48 -30.57 24.49
C GLY A 143 -24.93 -29.15 24.59
N VAL A 144 -24.25 -28.64 23.55
CA VAL A 144 -23.83 -27.24 23.49
C VAL A 144 -25.05 -26.36 23.26
N LEU A 145 -25.22 -25.32 24.07
CA LEU A 145 -26.35 -24.40 23.95
C LEU A 145 -26.21 -23.51 22.70
N ASP A 146 -27.33 -23.13 22.09
CA ASP A 146 -27.37 -22.20 20.95
C ASP A 146 -26.66 -20.88 21.24
N SER A 147 -26.70 -20.40 22.49
CA SER A 147 -25.97 -19.21 22.94
C SER A 147 -24.46 -19.37 22.80
N ASP A 148 -23.93 -20.55 23.12
CA ASP A 148 -22.51 -20.83 23.09
C ASP A 148 -22.03 -21.00 21.64
N ILE A 149 -22.87 -21.57 20.78
CA ILE A 149 -22.64 -21.64 19.33
C ILE A 149 -22.55 -20.24 18.74
N GLN A 150 -23.49 -19.35 19.08
CA GLN A 150 -23.46 -17.95 18.63
C GLN A 150 -22.21 -17.21 19.13
N GLN A 151 -21.76 -17.49 20.37
CA GLN A 151 -20.51 -16.93 20.89
C GLN A 151 -19.28 -17.42 20.09
N ILE A 152 -19.23 -18.70 19.74
CA ILE A 152 -18.17 -19.27 18.92
C ILE A 152 -18.18 -18.63 17.51
N GLU A 153 -19.35 -18.50 16.88
CA GLU A 153 -19.48 -17.83 15.57
C GLU A 153 -18.99 -16.37 15.62
N ASN A 154 -19.38 -15.62 16.66
CA ASN A 154 -18.93 -14.24 16.87
C ASN A 154 -17.41 -14.15 17.09
N GLU A 155 -16.82 -15.09 17.82
CA GLU A 155 -15.37 -15.14 18.02
C GLU A 155 -14.64 -15.50 16.72
N ILE A 156 -15.19 -16.40 15.89
CA ILE A 156 -14.63 -16.70 14.55
C ILE A 156 -14.65 -15.46 13.68
N GLN A 157 -15.75 -14.72 13.67
CA GLN A 157 -15.84 -13.47 12.92
C GLN A 157 -14.80 -12.45 13.40
N ARG A 158 -14.64 -12.30 14.72
CA ARG A 158 -13.63 -11.40 15.31
C ARG A 158 -12.20 -11.81 14.94
N GLN A 159 -11.89 -13.11 14.96
CA GLN A 159 -10.57 -13.59 14.52
C GLN A 159 -10.35 -13.36 13.03
N CYS A 160 -11.39 -13.56 12.19
CA CYS A 160 -11.33 -13.28 10.76
C CYS A 160 -11.01 -11.80 10.50
N ASP A 161 -11.73 -10.88 11.16
CA ASP A 161 -11.51 -9.43 11.02
C ASP A 161 -10.10 -9.02 11.43
N GLU A 162 -9.58 -9.57 12.54
CA GLU A 162 -8.21 -9.30 12.97
C GLU A 162 -7.16 -9.86 12.00
N MET A 163 -7.40 -11.03 11.40
CA MET A 163 -6.52 -11.61 10.39
C MET A 163 -6.48 -10.74 9.12
N LEU A 164 -7.65 -10.28 8.65
CA LEU A 164 -7.75 -9.37 7.51
C LEU A 164 -7.05 -8.03 7.79
N ARG A 165 -7.25 -7.46 8.98
CA ARG A 165 -6.59 -6.22 9.40
C ARG A 165 -5.06 -6.37 9.41
N LYS A 166 -4.54 -7.47 9.96
CA LYS A 166 -3.10 -7.76 9.92
C LYS A 166 -2.56 -7.95 8.50
N GLN A 167 -3.32 -8.59 7.62
CA GLN A 167 -2.92 -8.74 6.22
C GLN A 167 -2.85 -7.38 5.52
N GLN A 168 -3.83 -6.51 5.76
CA GLN A 168 -3.86 -5.16 5.21
C GLN A 168 -2.69 -4.31 5.73
N GLU A 169 -2.44 -4.30 7.05
CA GLU A 169 -1.30 -3.61 7.65
C GLU A 169 0.04 -4.07 7.07
N ARG A 170 0.20 -5.38 6.83
CA ARG A 170 1.40 -5.95 6.19
C ARG A 170 1.56 -5.47 4.75
N ARG A 171 0.48 -5.41 3.97
CA ARG A 171 0.51 -4.89 2.58
C ARG A 171 0.90 -3.42 2.56
N GLU A 172 0.25 -2.60 3.37
CA GLU A 172 0.55 -1.17 3.45
C GLU A 172 1.97 -0.90 3.91
N TYR A 173 2.47 -1.68 4.88
CA TYR A 173 3.86 -1.59 5.30
C TYR A 173 4.83 -1.94 4.16
N ALA A 174 4.57 -3.04 3.44
CA ALA A 174 5.38 -3.42 2.29
C ALA A 174 5.37 -2.34 1.19
N GLU A 175 4.21 -1.77 0.88
CA GLU A 175 4.07 -0.66 -0.08
C GLU A 175 4.84 0.59 0.36
N ARG A 176 4.78 0.95 1.65
CA ARG A 176 5.56 2.06 2.21
C ARG A 176 7.05 1.83 2.05
N CYS A 177 7.53 0.61 2.33
CA CYS A 177 8.95 0.27 2.14
C CYS A 177 9.37 0.35 0.67
N VAL A 178 8.58 -0.18 -0.25
CA VAL A 178 8.87 -0.11 -1.69
C VAL A 178 8.89 1.34 -2.17
N ARG A 179 7.90 2.15 -1.78
CA ARG A 179 7.84 3.57 -2.13
C ARG A 179 9.06 4.33 -1.65
N ALA A 180 9.46 4.14 -0.39
CA ALA A 180 10.64 4.78 0.17
C ALA A 180 11.93 4.40 -0.58
N ASN A 181 12.07 3.12 -0.96
CA ASN A 181 13.22 2.67 -1.76
C ASN A 181 13.23 3.30 -3.17
N MET A 182 12.08 3.35 -3.83
CA MET A 182 11.96 3.98 -5.16
C MET A 182 12.27 5.48 -5.12
N GLU A 183 11.82 6.18 -4.08
CA GLU A 183 12.14 7.60 -3.86
C GLU A 183 13.64 7.81 -3.63
N TYR A 184 14.26 6.95 -2.82
CA TYR A 184 15.70 6.99 -2.58
C TYR A 184 16.51 6.77 -3.87
N GLU A 185 16.14 5.78 -4.69
CA GLU A 185 16.78 5.53 -5.98
C GLU A 185 16.62 6.72 -6.94
N LYS A 186 15.44 7.34 -6.96
CA LYS A 186 15.17 8.53 -7.77
C LYS A 186 16.02 9.73 -7.32
N GLN A 187 16.19 9.93 -6.01
CA GLN A 187 17.04 10.99 -5.48
C GLN A 187 18.50 10.77 -5.88
N LEU A 188 19.00 9.53 -5.73
CA LEU A 188 20.35 9.18 -6.11
C LEU A 188 20.60 9.40 -7.62
N ALA A 189 19.63 9.04 -8.47
CA ALA A 189 19.71 9.27 -9.91
C ALA A 189 19.70 10.77 -10.25
N ALA A 190 18.88 11.57 -9.56
CA ALA A 190 18.83 13.02 -9.76
C ALA A 190 20.16 13.68 -9.36
N GLU A 191 20.75 13.28 -8.24
CA GLU A 191 22.06 13.76 -7.79
C GLU A 191 23.16 13.41 -8.80
N GLN A 192 23.16 12.19 -9.35
CA GLN A 192 24.12 11.79 -10.39
C GLN A 192 24.02 12.66 -11.65
N VAL A 193 22.79 12.93 -12.12
CA VAL A 193 22.54 13.79 -13.28
C VAL A 193 23.00 15.23 -13.02
N GLU A 194 22.78 15.75 -11.80
CA GLU A 194 23.22 17.08 -11.41
C GLU A 194 24.75 17.17 -11.37
N MET A 195 25.42 16.18 -10.78
CA MET A 195 26.87 16.07 -10.76
C MET A 195 27.47 16.00 -12.18
N GLU A 196 26.88 15.22 -13.09
CA GLU A 196 27.31 15.16 -14.49
C GLU A 196 27.14 16.52 -15.18
N LYS A 197 26.00 17.19 -14.94
CA LYS A 197 25.74 18.53 -15.47
C LYS A 197 26.76 19.55 -14.97
N GLU A 198 27.17 19.47 -13.70
CA GLU A 198 28.23 20.33 -13.15
C GLU A 198 29.60 20.04 -13.77
N GLN A 199 29.95 18.77 -13.96
CA GLN A 199 31.19 18.38 -14.64
C GLN A 199 31.23 18.90 -16.07
N LEU A 200 30.12 18.77 -16.81
CA LEU A 200 29.99 19.30 -18.16
C LEU A 200 30.10 20.83 -18.17
N LYS A 201 29.45 21.53 -17.24
CA LYS A 201 29.59 23.00 -17.11
C LYS A 201 31.04 23.41 -16.88
N HIS A 202 31.73 22.73 -15.96
CA HIS A 202 33.14 23.00 -15.69
C HIS A 202 34.01 22.72 -16.92
N GLN A 203 33.75 21.63 -17.64
CA GLN A 203 34.46 21.30 -18.88
C GLN A 203 34.26 22.37 -19.95
N VAL A 204 33.02 22.81 -20.16
CA VAL A 204 32.71 23.90 -21.09
C VAL A 204 33.43 25.20 -20.70
N GLU A 205 33.48 25.54 -19.42
CA GLU A 205 34.19 26.73 -18.95
C GLU A 205 35.72 26.62 -19.09
N TRP A 206 36.27 25.42 -18.86
CA TRP A 206 37.67 25.10 -19.13
C TRP A 206 37.98 25.23 -20.62
N ASP A 207 37.09 24.79 -21.51
CA ASP A 207 37.24 24.90 -22.96
C ASP A 207 37.14 26.35 -23.45
N LYS A 208 36.26 27.19 -22.90
CA LYS A 208 36.23 28.63 -23.25
C LYS A 208 37.57 29.33 -22.98
N THR A 209 38.23 28.95 -21.90
CA THR A 209 39.54 29.51 -21.52
C THR A 209 40.72 28.85 -22.25
N ARG A 210 40.45 27.86 -23.12
CA ARG A 210 41.47 27.12 -23.89
C ARG A 210 42.29 28.02 -24.80
N ASP A 211 41.67 28.88 -25.61
CA ASP A 211 42.40 29.72 -26.56
C ASP A 211 43.30 30.74 -25.85
N MET A 212 42.86 31.27 -24.70
CA MET A 212 43.67 32.13 -23.83
C MET A 212 44.88 31.37 -23.27
N ARG A 213 44.68 30.13 -22.80
CA ARG A 213 45.78 29.27 -22.32
C ARG A 213 46.74 28.89 -23.45
N VAL A 214 46.23 28.51 -24.62
CA VAL A 214 47.01 28.10 -25.80
C VAL A 214 47.83 29.29 -26.34
N SER A 215 47.24 30.47 -26.43
CA SER A 215 47.96 31.69 -26.86
C SER A 215 49.04 32.09 -25.86
N SER A 216 48.76 32.04 -24.55
CA SER A 216 49.77 32.26 -23.50
C SER A 216 50.92 31.24 -23.59
N TRP A 217 50.62 29.96 -23.81
CA TRP A 217 51.63 28.91 -24.00
C TRP A 217 52.48 29.11 -25.27
N ARG A 218 51.85 29.46 -26.40
CA ARG A 218 52.58 29.78 -27.65
C ARG A 218 53.51 30.97 -27.47
N ASN A 219 53.07 32.03 -26.77
CA ASN A 219 53.90 33.18 -26.44
C ASN A 219 55.08 32.81 -25.53
N PHE A 220 54.85 31.96 -24.52
CA PHE A 220 55.93 31.43 -23.68
C PHE A 220 56.96 30.64 -24.49
N GLN A 221 56.51 29.72 -25.35
CA GLN A 221 57.39 28.94 -26.21
C GLN A 221 58.20 29.84 -27.16
N GLY A 222 57.57 30.86 -27.75
CA GLY A 222 58.25 31.85 -28.59
C GLY A 222 59.40 32.55 -27.86
N LYS A 223 59.17 33.01 -26.63
CA LYS A 223 60.20 33.65 -25.79
C LYS A 223 61.34 32.70 -25.40
N VAL A 224 61.04 31.41 -25.20
CA VAL A 224 62.06 30.37 -24.97
C VAL A 224 62.94 30.19 -26.21
N THR A 225 62.34 30.19 -27.41
CA THR A 225 63.07 29.98 -28.68
C THR A 225 63.93 31.17 -29.11
N THR A 226 63.52 32.41 -28.82
CA THR A 226 64.29 33.61 -29.15
C THR A 226 65.47 33.88 -28.20
N LYS A 227 65.66 33.06 -27.15
CA LYS A 227 66.67 33.23 -26.09
C LYS A 227 66.64 34.61 -25.41
N ASP A 228 65.55 35.37 -25.52
CA ASP A 228 65.34 36.61 -24.77
C ASP A 228 64.87 36.29 -23.34
N PHE A 229 65.78 35.70 -22.57
CA PHE A 229 65.52 35.25 -21.21
C PHE A 229 66.16 36.22 -20.20
N LYS A 230 65.50 37.35 -19.92
CA LYS A 230 65.69 38.03 -18.63
C LYS A 230 64.79 37.34 -17.61
N LEU A 231 65.33 36.32 -16.94
CA LEU A 231 64.82 35.84 -15.66
C LEU A 231 64.92 36.99 -14.65
N GLN A 232 63.95 37.90 -14.66
CA GLN A 232 63.55 38.51 -13.40
C GLN A 232 63.01 37.35 -12.58
N THR A 233 63.89 36.87 -11.70
CA THR A 233 63.65 35.84 -10.71
C THR A 233 62.30 36.10 -10.05
N PHE A 234 61.25 35.42 -10.51
CA PHE A 234 60.23 34.99 -9.59
C PHE A 234 60.98 34.11 -8.61
N LYS A 235 61.26 34.66 -7.43
CA LYS A 235 61.65 33.86 -6.27
C LYS A 235 60.68 32.68 -6.29
N ILE A 236 61.23 31.49 -6.39
CA ILE A 236 60.51 30.26 -6.14
C ILE A 236 59.94 30.46 -4.74
N VAL A 237 58.69 30.90 -4.66
CA VAL A 237 57.89 30.68 -3.46
C VAL A 237 57.75 29.18 -3.49
N GLU A 238 58.56 28.50 -2.69
CA GLU A 238 58.34 27.09 -2.40
C GLU A 238 56.85 26.95 -2.13
N PRO A 239 56.13 26.07 -2.85
CA PRO A 239 54.73 25.86 -2.54
C PRO A 239 54.70 25.32 -1.12
N LYS A 240 54.45 26.21 -0.15
CA LYS A 240 54.11 25.83 1.20
C LYS A 240 52.78 25.12 1.02
N ARG A 241 52.84 23.80 0.92
CA ARG A 241 51.67 22.93 0.94
C ARG A 241 50.96 23.33 2.22
N GLU A 242 49.87 24.09 2.10
CA GLU A 242 49.00 24.36 3.23
C GLU A 242 48.60 22.98 3.75
N GLN A 243 49.15 22.63 4.91
CA GLN A 243 48.60 21.56 5.70
C GLN A 243 47.22 22.07 6.06
N ARG A 244 46.20 21.61 5.31
CA ARG A 244 44.83 21.69 5.79
C ARG A 244 44.88 21.07 7.17
N ALA A 245 44.53 21.86 8.19
CA ALA A 245 44.38 21.31 9.53
C ALA A 245 43.53 20.05 9.39
N ASP A 246 43.99 18.95 9.97
CA ASP A 246 43.19 17.74 10.12
C ASP A 246 41.97 18.13 10.95
N ILE A 247 40.91 18.58 10.27
CA ILE A 247 39.60 18.70 10.88
C ILE A 247 39.10 17.27 10.97
N ASP A 248 39.11 16.79 12.21
CA ASP A 248 38.60 15.53 12.71
C ASP A 248 39.39 14.27 12.32
N GLY A 249 40.42 13.97 13.11
CA GLY A 249 40.48 12.76 13.95
C GLY A 249 40.32 11.37 13.34
N ILE A 250 40.19 11.23 12.02
CA ILE A 250 39.98 9.98 11.32
C ILE A 250 41.15 9.82 10.36
N LYS A 251 42.10 8.97 10.74
CA LYS A 251 43.20 8.53 9.87
C LYS A 251 42.58 8.02 8.56
N ARG A 252 42.67 8.80 7.49
CA ARG A 252 42.33 8.33 6.14
C ARG A 252 43.40 7.31 5.75
N GLY A 253 43.07 6.03 5.95
CA GLY A 253 43.85 4.93 5.38
C GLY A 253 44.06 5.20 3.89
N THR A 254 45.24 4.85 3.41
CA THR A 254 45.57 5.01 1.99
C THR A 254 44.55 4.27 1.12
N ILE A 255 44.34 4.73 -0.12
CA ILE A 255 43.41 4.07 -1.06
C ILE A 255 43.73 2.57 -1.20
N ALA A 256 45.02 2.20 -1.09
CA ALA A 256 45.48 0.82 -1.04
C ALA A 256 44.95 0.04 0.17
N GLU A 257 44.95 0.61 1.38
CA GLU A 257 44.41 -0.01 2.60
C GLU A 257 42.87 -0.13 2.56
N SER A 258 42.18 0.83 1.92
CA SER A 258 40.72 0.76 1.76
C SER A 258 40.26 -0.33 0.78
N GLN A 259 41.12 -0.69 -0.18
CA GLN A 259 40.88 -1.76 -1.16
C GLN A 259 41.12 -3.16 -0.57
N THR A 260 42.13 -3.31 0.29
CA THR A 260 42.42 -4.58 0.98
C THR A 260 41.34 -4.91 2.01
N ASP A 261 40.92 -3.92 2.79
CA ASP A 261 39.88 -4.07 3.82
C ASP A 261 38.49 -4.35 3.18
N ARG A 262 38.19 -3.77 2.00
CA ARG A 262 36.98 -4.14 1.21
C ARG A 262 37.02 -5.58 0.69
N LYS A 263 38.18 -6.08 0.26
CA LYS A 263 38.35 -7.47 -0.20
C LYS A 263 38.24 -8.46 0.96
N GLU A 264 38.79 -8.15 2.12
CA GLU A 264 38.68 -8.98 3.33
C GLU A 264 37.26 -8.98 3.91
N LYS A 265 36.58 -7.83 3.94
CA LYS A 265 35.16 -7.75 4.34
C LYS A 265 34.25 -8.52 3.38
N ARG A 266 34.50 -8.48 2.06
CA ARG A 266 33.79 -9.32 1.08
C ARG A 266 34.04 -10.82 1.30
N LYS A 267 35.27 -11.24 1.62
CA LYS A 267 35.57 -12.65 1.96
C LYS A 267 34.85 -13.11 3.24
N LYS A 268 34.73 -12.25 4.26
CA LYS A 268 33.97 -12.55 5.49
C LYS A 268 32.47 -12.68 5.25
N ILE A 269 31.89 -11.88 4.34
CA ILE A 269 30.46 -11.96 3.99
C ILE A 269 30.16 -13.25 3.20
N VAL A 270 31.04 -13.62 2.26
CA VAL A 270 30.89 -14.87 1.49
C VAL A 270 31.08 -16.12 2.37
N HIS A 271 31.85 -16.04 3.47
CA HIS A 271 32.04 -17.17 4.40
C HIS A 271 30.89 -17.36 5.41
N GLN A 272 29.87 -16.50 5.40
CA GLN A 272 28.63 -16.67 6.18
C GLN A 272 27.47 -17.29 5.39
N ASP A 273 27.69 -17.67 4.12
CA ASP A 273 26.69 -18.39 3.31
C ASP A 273 26.44 -19.85 3.78
N THR A 274 27.05 -20.29 4.89
CA THR A 274 26.70 -21.55 5.56
C THR A 274 25.30 -21.52 6.21
N TYR A 275 24.61 -20.37 6.27
CA TYR A 275 23.25 -20.31 6.81
C TYR A 275 22.16 -20.87 5.88
N LYS A 276 22.48 -21.18 4.60
CA LYS A 276 21.52 -21.73 3.63
C LYS A 276 21.38 -23.27 3.63
N GLN A 277 22.07 -23.98 4.52
CA GLN A 277 22.02 -25.46 4.58
C GLN A 277 21.02 -26.03 5.59
N ASN A 278 20.41 -25.22 6.47
CA ASN A 278 19.51 -25.71 7.53
C ASN A 278 18.01 -25.40 7.30
N TRP A 279 17.60 -25.10 6.07
CA TRP A 279 16.19 -24.84 5.71
C TRP A 279 15.73 -25.78 4.58
N ARG A 280 15.84 -27.08 4.81
CA ARG A 280 15.06 -28.12 4.12
C ARG A 280 14.45 -29.05 5.14
#